data_AF-A0A524ECY1-F1
#
_entry.id   AF-A0A524ECY1-F1
#
_cell.length_a   1.000
_cell.length_b   1.000
_cell.length_c   1.000
_cell.angle_alpha   90.00
_cell.angle_beta   90.00
_cell.angle_gamma   90.00
#
_symmetry.space_group_name_H-M   'P 1'
#
loop_
_entity.id
_entity.type
_entity.pdbx_description
1 polymer ?
#
loop_
_entity_poly.entity_id
_entity_poly.type
_entity_poly.pdbx_seq_one_letter_code
_entity_poly.pdbx_strand_id
1 'polypeptide(L)'
;MEQADDAIQTDNDLAQKLANQARRVQMRTRVKFPAEWKRRFCKHCKSFLYPGKNCRVRLSSSNKVIAILCFNCNRYSRIPYYKRKEAIDEGHY
;
A
#
# COMPACT_ATOMS: atom_id res chain seq x y z
N MET A 1 14.28 -1.30 2.63
CA MET A 1 12.99 -0.70 3.05
C MET A 1 12.98 -0.39 4.54
N GLU A 2 13.74 -1.12 5.36
CA GLU A 2 13.97 -0.85 6.79
C GLU A 2 14.41 0.61 7.09
N GLN A 3 15.39 1.13 6.34
CA GLN A 3 15.82 2.54 6.44
C GLN A 3 14.73 3.57 6.12
N ALA A 4 13.72 3.19 5.32
CA ALA A 4 12.61 4.08 5.00
C ALA A 4 11.53 4.06 6.10
N ASP A 5 11.47 3.02 6.94
CA ASP A 5 10.56 2.94 8.08
C ASP A 5 11.07 3.82 9.23
N ASP A 6 12.39 3.76 9.48
CA ASP A 6 13.09 4.58 10.48
C ASP A 6 13.02 6.09 10.16
N ALA A 7 13.27 6.44 8.89
CA ALA A 7 13.23 7.83 8.44
C ALA A 7 11.85 8.50 8.52
N ILE A 8 10.75 7.74 8.60
CA ILE A 8 9.39 8.31 8.62
C ILE A 8 9.10 9.05 9.91
N GLN A 9 9.75 8.70 11.03
CA GLN A 9 9.59 9.46 12.26
C GLN A 9 10.09 10.90 12.10
N THR A 10 11.21 11.09 11.41
CA THR A 10 11.91 12.38 11.31
C THR A 10 11.55 13.16 10.04
N ASP A 11 11.51 12.52 8.86
CA ASP A 11 11.35 13.23 7.59
C ASP A 11 10.56 12.42 6.54
N ASN A 12 9.35 12.90 6.20
CA ASN A 12 8.48 12.23 5.23
C ASN A 12 9.03 12.29 3.79
N ASP A 13 9.76 13.35 3.43
CA ASP A 13 10.25 13.52 2.06
C ASP A 13 11.41 12.56 1.76
N LEU A 14 12.31 12.38 2.73
CA LEU A 14 13.39 11.39 2.64
C LEU A 14 12.83 9.97 2.44
N ALA A 15 11.81 9.61 3.22
CA ALA A 15 11.16 8.30 3.09
C ALA A 15 10.53 8.09 1.70
N GLN A 16 9.89 9.13 1.12
CA GLN A 16 9.38 9.06 -0.26
C GLN A 16 10.50 8.88 -1.29
N LYS A 17 11.61 9.62 -1.14
CA LYS A 17 12.77 9.51 -2.04
C LYS A 17 13.35 8.09 -2.04
N LEU A 18 13.56 7.51 -0.86
CA LEU A 18 14.06 6.14 -0.70
C LEU A 18 13.10 5.11 -1.31
N ALA A 19 11.80 5.23 -1.03
CA ALA A 19 10.79 4.34 -1.59
C ALA A 19 10.71 4.43 -3.12
N ASN A 20 10.85 5.65 -3.68
CA ASN A 20 10.90 5.87 -5.12
C ASN A 20 12.15 5.27 -5.76
N GLN A 21 13.31 5.36 -5.11
CA GLN A 21 14.55 4.70 -5.56
C GLN A 21 14.39 3.18 -5.59
N ALA A 22 13.88 2.59 -4.50
CA ALA A 22 13.62 1.15 -4.42
C ALA A 22 12.67 0.69 -5.54
N ARG A 23 11.62 1.47 -5.83
CA ARG A 23 10.68 1.20 -6.92
C ARG A 23 11.31 1.32 -8.31
N ARG A 24 12.22 2.28 -8.53
CA ARG A 24 12.97 2.41 -9.78
C ARG A 24 13.88 1.20 -10.01
N VAL A 25 14.60 0.77 -8.97
CA VAL A 25 15.44 -0.44 -9.03
C VAL A 25 14.58 -1.66 -9.37
N GLN A 26 13.46 -1.82 -8.68
CA GLN A 26 12.53 -2.93 -8.90
C GLN A 26 11.98 -2.97 -10.34
N MET A 27 11.63 -1.81 -10.92
CA MET A 27 11.21 -1.73 -12.32
C MET A 27 12.33 -2.09 -13.30
N ARG A 28 13.57 -1.68 -13.00
CA ARG A 28 14.74 -1.96 -13.84
C ARG A 28 15.12 -3.44 -13.82
N THR A 29 15.13 -4.05 -12.64
CA THR A 29 15.51 -5.46 -12.46
C THR A 29 14.35 -6.43 -12.74
N ARG A 30 13.12 -5.92 -12.89
CA ARG A 30 11.89 -6.71 -13.10
C ARG A 30 11.62 -7.74 -11.98
N VAL A 31 12.16 -7.49 -10.79
CA VAL A 31 11.96 -8.34 -9.62
C VAL A 31 10.56 -8.10 -9.04
N LYS A 32 9.93 -9.14 -8.51
CA LYS A 32 8.64 -9.00 -7.81
C LYS A 32 8.88 -8.35 -6.44
N PHE A 33 8.16 -7.27 -6.14
CA PHE A 33 8.12 -6.76 -4.76
C PHE A 33 7.51 -7.82 -3.84
N PRO A 34 8.08 -8.04 -2.64
CA PRO A 34 7.41 -8.79 -1.59
C PRO A 34 6.01 -8.20 -1.32
N ALA A 35 5.07 -9.08 -0.95
CA ALA A 35 3.66 -8.73 -0.83
C ALA A 35 3.39 -7.63 0.20
N GLU A 36 4.21 -7.56 1.26
CA GLU A 36 4.15 -6.54 2.32
C GLU A 36 4.36 -5.13 1.75
N TRP A 37 5.36 -4.94 0.90
CA TRP A 37 5.75 -3.65 0.34
C TRP A 37 4.87 -3.24 -0.82
N LYS A 38 4.40 -4.20 -1.61
CA LYS A 38 3.51 -3.95 -2.75
C LYS A 38 2.22 -3.22 -2.34
N ARG A 39 1.72 -3.50 -1.13
CA ARG A 39 0.48 -2.89 -0.59
C ARG A 39 0.69 -1.49 -0.01
N ARG A 40 1.94 -1.11 0.29
CA ARG A 40 2.33 0.20 0.82
C ARG A 40 2.55 1.27 -0.26
N PHE A 41 2.08 1.04 -1.49
CA PHE A 41 2.14 2.07 -2.54
C PHE A 41 0.74 2.44 -3.00
N CYS A 42 0.49 3.73 -3.17
CA CYS A 42 -0.75 4.20 -3.77
C CYS A 42 -0.81 3.77 -5.24
N LYS A 43 -1.93 3.20 -5.68
CA LYS A 43 -2.14 2.82 -7.10
C LYS A 43 -2.20 4.04 -8.03
N HIS A 44 -2.52 5.22 -7.50
CA HIS A 44 -2.75 6.43 -8.29
C HIS A 44 -1.52 7.33 -8.35
N CYS A 45 -1.14 7.92 -7.21
CA CYS A 45 0.00 8.84 -7.16
C CYS A 45 1.36 8.13 -7.02
N LYS A 46 1.38 6.80 -6.81
CA LYS A 46 2.59 6.00 -6.61
C LYS A 46 3.43 6.42 -5.38
N SER A 47 2.89 7.32 -4.54
CA SER A 47 3.50 7.69 -3.26
C SER A 47 3.52 6.48 -2.32
N PHE A 48 4.56 6.42 -1.50
CA PHE A 48 4.67 5.42 -0.45
C PHE A 48 3.69 5.76 0.69
N LEU A 49 2.88 4.79 1.09
CA LEU A 49 1.81 4.94 2.08
C LEU A 49 2.30 4.43 3.42
N TYR A 50 2.24 5.29 4.44
CA TYR A 50 2.54 4.98 5.82
C TYR A 50 1.30 5.20 6.70
N PRO A 51 0.77 4.13 7.33
CA PRO A 51 -0.42 4.23 8.16
C PRO A 51 -0.17 5.18 9.33
N GLY A 52 -1.10 6.11 9.55
CA GLY A 52 -1.02 7.08 10.65
C GLY A 52 -0.33 8.41 10.30
N LYS A 53 0.47 8.48 9.23
CA LYS A 53 1.03 9.76 8.73
C LYS A 53 0.33 10.24 7.46
N ASN A 54 0.44 9.50 6.37
CA ASN A 54 -0.03 9.96 5.05
C ASN A 54 -1.18 9.13 4.47
N CYS A 55 -1.62 8.10 5.21
CA CYS A 55 -2.76 7.30 4.83
C CYS A 55 -3.59 6.86 6.03
N ARG A 56 -4.89 6.69 5.77
CA ARG A 56 -5.85 6.14 6.71
C ARG A 56 -6.28 4.76 6.23
N VAL A 57 -6.04 3.75 7.05
CA VAL A 57 -6.45 2.37 6.77
C VAL A 57 -7.72 2.08 7.57
N ARG A 58 -8.75 1.56 6.90
CA ARG A 58 -10.00 1.12 7.52
C ARG A 58 -10.31 -0.30 7.06
N LEU A 59 -10.82 -1.11 7.98
CA LEU A 59 -11.30 -2.46 7.73
C LEU A 59 -12.81 -2.40 7.60
N SER A 60 -13.34 -2.84 6.46
CA SER A 60 -14.79 -3.03 6.28
C SER A 60 -15.08 -4.51 6.41
N SER A 61 -15.74 -4.88 7.52
CA SER A 61 -16.15 -6.26 7.78
C SER A 61 -17.21 -6.72 6.78
N SER A 62 -18.19 -5.86 6.46
CA SER A 62 -19.32 -6.16 5.58
C SER A 62 -18.90 -6.53 4.15
N ASN A 63 -17.87 -5.90 3.62
CA ASN A 63 -17.37 -6.17 2.26
C ASN A 63 -16.09 -7.00 2.25
N LYS A 64 -15.57 -7.38 3.43
CA LYS A 64 -14.25 -8.03 3.61
C LYS A 64 -13.13 -7.33 2.83
N VAL A 65 -13.11 -6.00 2.87
CA VAL A 65 -12.15 -5.15 2.16
C VAL A 65 -11.40 -4.24 3.11
N ILE A 66 -10.09 -4.13 2.89
CA ILE A 66 -9.22 -3.10 3.46
C ILE A 66 -9.30 -1.87 2.56
N ALA A 67 -9.84 -0.78 3.09
CA ALA A 67 -9.89 0.52 2.41
C ALA A 67 -8.74 1.40 2.91
N ILE A 68 -7.83 1.76 2.00
CA ILE A 68 -6.69 2.62 2.28
C ILE A 68 -6.93 3.96 1.58
N LEU A 69 -7.17 5.01 2.35
CA LEU A 69 -7.28 6.39 1.86
C LEU A 69 -5.89 7.01 1.84
N CYS A 70 -5.46 7.49 0.67
CA CYS A 70 -4.25 8.28 0.54
C CYS A 70 -4.58 9.77 0.76
N PHE A 71 -3.91 10.44 1.70
CA PHE A 71 -4.11 11.88 1.94
C PHE A 71 -3.43 12.77 0.91
N ASN A 72 -2.53 12.22 0.08
CA ASN A 72 -1.85 12.99 -0.96
C ASN A 72 -2.70 13.14 -2.25
N CYS A 73 -3.56 12.18 -2.55
CA CYS A 73 -4.41 12.20 -3.77
C CYS A 73 -5.89 11.95 -3.51
N ASN A 74 -6.30 11.83 -2.25
CA ASN A 74 -7.67 11.57 -1.78
C ASN A 74 -8.38 10.38 -2.44
N ARG A 75 -7.63 9.43 -3.00
CA ARG A 75 -8.19 8.21 -3.61
C ARG A 75 -8.11 7.00 -2.69
N TYR A 76 -9.13 6.17 -2.78
CA TYR A 76 -9.24 4.93 -2.02
C TYR A 76 -8.64 3.76 -2.79
N SER A 77 -7.67 3.08 -2.17
CA SER A 77 -7.20 1.77 -2.62
C SER A 77 -7.92 0.68 -1.83
N ARG A 78 -8.61 -0.20 -2.54
CA ARG A 78 -9.35 -1.33 -1.95
C ARG A 78 -8.56 -2.62 -2.14
N ILE A 79 -8.39 -3.38 -1.05
CA ILE A 79 -7.72 -4.68 -1.05
C ILE A 79 -8.65 -5.68 -0.35
N PRO A 80 -9.25 -6.64 -1.08
CA PRO A 80 -10.02 -7.70 -0.43
C PRO A 80 -9.11 -8.59 0.43
N TYR A 81 -9.61 -9.02 1.58
CA TYR A 81 -8.87 -9.94 2.48
C TYR A 81 -9.50 -11.34 2.59
N TYR A 82 -10.50 -11.65 1.77
CA TYR A 82 -11.02 -13.01 1.62
C TYR A 82 -10.07 -13.89 0.78
N LYS A 83 -10.00 -15.20 1.05
CA LYS A 83 -9.35 -16.14 0.13
C LYS A 83 -10.23 -16.33 -1.09
N ARG A 84 -9.61 -16.56 -2.26
CA ARG A 84 -10.35 -16.81 -3.52
C ARG A 84 -11.39 -17.93 -3.42
N LYS A 85 -11.16 -18.94 -2.57
CA LYS A 85 -12.14 -20.02 -2.33
C LYS A 85 -13.41 -19.46 -1.66
N GLU A 86 -13.24 -18.75 -0.55
CA GLU A 86 -14.34 -18.13 0.22
C GLU A 86 -15.23 -17.19 -0.64
N ALA A 87 -14.65 -16.46 -1.59
CA ALA A 87 -15.44 -15.59 -2.48
C ALA A 87 -16.38 -16.33 -3.44
N ILE A 88 -16.06 -17.58 -3.79
CA ILE A 88 -16.89 -18.41 -4.68
C ILE A 88 -18.06 -18.98 -3.89
N ASP A 89 -17.81 -19.42 -2.65
CA ASP A 89 -18.82 -19.96 -1.74
C ASP A 89 -19.84 -18.89 -1.27
N GLU A 90 -19.40 -17.64 -1.10
CA GLU A 90 -20.23 -16.53 -0.57
C GLU A 90 -20.96 -15.70 -1.65
N GLY A 91 -20.90 -16.11 -2.93
CA GLY A 91 -21.70 -15.49 -4.00
C GLY A 91 -21.36 -14.02 -4.29
N HIS A 92 -20.11 -13.60 -4.10
CA HIS A 92 -19.65 -12.23 -4.33
C HIS A 92 -19.29 -11.91 -5.81
N TYR A 93 -19.93 -12.57 -6.78
CA TYR A 93 -19.69 -12.33 -8.22
C TYR A 93 -20.98 -12.20 -9.03
#